data_AF-A0A7W7Q9G2-F1
#
_entry.id   AF-A0A7W7Q9G2-F1
#
_cell.length_a   1.000
_cell.length_b   1.000
_cell.length_c   1.000
_cell.angle_alpha   90.00
_cell.angle_beta   90.00
_cell.angle_gamma   90.00
#
_symmetry.space_group_name_H-M   'P 1'
#
loop_
_entity.id
_entity.type
_entity.pdbx_description
1 polymer ?
#
loop_
_entity_poly.entity_id
_entity_poly.type
_entity_poly.pdbx_seq_one_letter_code
_entity_poly.pdbx_strand_id
1 'polypeptide(L)'
;MGIRAGALALLTAFMISGCAARAPDPEPNLFAEYTRSTNVEHDRYATGGSSGDRRAFFASRYRAEELASRLFLTFECGESLEGDPFDTSCDLDDAVREAVREAGGDEDAPTARVIIVKHADESLALLTLYVADGTLIDSTGETHDGLDDFVDDNDLLSHDDVIMAPRDITAVPGEGRLVTIYGHAPPTWQWWALGGIAVVMLLSGAGFLRRQLRS
;
A
#
# COMPACT_ATOMS: atom_id res chain seq x y z
N MET A 1 -69.06 -25.34 -14.66
CA MET A 1 -67.93 -26.23 -15.02
C MET A 1 -66.79 -25.32 -15.44
N GLY A 2 -65.84 -24.95 -14.57
CA GLY A 2 -64.84 -25.81 -13.95
C GLY A 2 -63.78 -26.10 -15.02
N ILE A 3 -62.59 -25.50 -15.02
CA ILE A 3 -61.46 -25.76 -14.11
C ILE A 3 -60.48 -24.57 -14.14
N ARG A 4 -59.98 -24.17 -12.96
CA ARG A 4 -58.78 -23.33 -12.76
C ARG A 4 -57.53 -24.20 -12.96
N ALA A 5 -56.57 -23.79 -13.80
CA ALA A 5 -55.18 -24.30 -13.82
C ALA A 5 -54.34 -23.39 -14.74
N GLY A 6 -53.15 -22.89 -14.42
CA GLY A 6 -52.32 -23.06 -13.23
C GLY A 6 -51.37 -21.86 -13.12
N ALA A 7 -51.09 -21.47 -11.89
CA ALA A 7 -50.01 -20.54 -11.57
C ALA A 7 -48.68 -21.17 -12.00
N LEU A 8 -47.96 -20.53 -12.93
CA LEU A 8 -46.57 -20.87 -13.16
C LEU A 8 -45.74 -20.09 -12.14
N ALA A 9 -45.13 -20.82 -11.24
CA ALA A 9 -44.34 -20.34 -10.13
C ALA A 9 -43.15 -19.49 -10.61
N LEU A 10 -43.15 -18.20 -10.23
CA LEU A 10 -41.97 -17.33 -10.25
C LEU A 10 -41.20 -17.57 -8.95
N LEU A 11 -40.42 -18.64 -8.94
CA LEU A 11 -39.50 -19.00 -7.86
C LEU A 11 -38.13 -19.26 -8.47
N THR A 12 -37.34 -18.20 -8.65
CA THR A 12 -35.88 -18.36 -8.73
C THR A 12 -35.16 -17.13 -8.21
N ALA A 13 -34.83 -17.22 -6.92
CA ALA A 13 -33.61 -16.76 -6.26
C ALA A 13 -33.10 -15.33 -6.57
N PHE A 14 -33.52 -14.39 -5.73
CA PHE A 14 -32.62 -13.32 -5.28
C PHE A 14 -31.43 -13.98 -4.56
N MET A 15 -30.40 -14.40 -5.30
CA MET A 15 -29.10 -14.73 -4.73
C MET A 15 -28.49 -13.42 -4.22
N ILE A 16 -28.79 -13.14 -2.95
CA ILE A 16 -27.83 -12.78 -1.92
C ILE A 16 -26.64 -11.99 -2.46
N SER A 17 -26.66 -10.67 -2.26
CA SER A 17 -25.58 -9.98 -1.56
C SER A 17 -24.20 -10.62 -1.74
N GLY A 18 -23.62 -10.42 -2.92
CA GLY A 18 -22.17 -10.39 -3.03
C GLY A 18 -21.69 -9.15 -2.28
N CYS A 19 -21.71 -9.21 -0.94
CA CYS A 19 -20.75 -8.47 -0.16
C CYS A 19 -19.41 -8.85 -0.77
N ALA A 20 -18.82 -7.94 -1.55
CA ALA A 20 -17.39 -7.94 -1.73
C ALA A 20 -16.85 -7.85 -0.31
N ALA A 21 -16.56 -9.02 0.28
CA ALA A 21 -15.78 -9.10 1.48
C ALA A 21 -14.51 -8.35 1.09
N ARG A 22 -14.36 -7.15 1.66
CA ARG A 22 -13.10 -6.43 1.69
C ARG A 22 -12.04 -7.49 1.94
N ALA A 23 -11.08 -7.63 1.03
CA ALA A 23 -10.00 -8.59 1.20
C ALA A 23 -9.53 -8.46 2.67
N PRO A 24 -9.45 -9.57 3.42
CA PRO A 24 -9.14 -9.50 4.84
C PRO A 24 -7.91 -8.62 5.01
N ASP A 25 -7.98 -7.66 5.93
CA ASP A 25 -6.87 -6.74 6.18
C ASP A 25 -5.57 -7.56 6.23
N PRO A 26 -4.53 -7.17 5.48
CA PRO A 26 -3.28 -7.87 5.54
C PRO A 26 -2.75 -7.76 6.97
N GLU A 27 -2.93 -8.82 7.76
CA GLU A 27 -2.22 -9.03 9.01
C GLU A 27 -0.98 -9.95 8.87
N PRO A 28 -0.12 -9.87 7.83
CA PRO A 28 1.24 -10.32 8.01
C PRO A 28 1.93 -9.36 8.97
N ASN A 29 2.56 -9.90 10.02
CA ASN A 29 3.49 -9.14 10.84
C ASN A 29 4.76 -8.88 10.01
N LEU A 30 4.67 -7.93 9.07
CA LEU A 30 5.71 -7.61 8.10
C LEU A 30 7.03 -7.25 8.78
N PHE A 31 6.97 -6.56 9.93
CA PHE A 31 8.16 -6.29 10.73
C PHE A 31 8.82 -7.57 11.25
N ALA A 32 8.05 -8.55 11.74
CA ALA A 32 8.59 -9.85 12.13
C ALA A 32 9.15 -10.64 10.93
N GLU A 33 8.57 -10.53 9.73
CA GLU A 33 9.13 -11.12 8.52
C GLU A 33 10.45 -10.47 8.12
N TYR A 34 10.49 -9.13 8.08
CA TYR A 34 11.70 -8.33 7.81
C TYR A 34 12.87 -8.67 8.74
N THR A 35 12.61 -8.82 10.05
CA THR A 35 13.66 -9.16 11.02
C THR A 35 14.21 -10.58 10.87
N ARG A 36 13.53 -11.45 10.12
CA ARG A 36 13.93 -12.84 9.86
C ARG A 36 14.49 -13.03 8.45
N SER A 37 14.11 -12.21 7.49
CA SER A 37 14.56 -12.31 6.10
C SER A 37 15.99 -11.80 5.95
N THR A 38 16.85 -12.59 5.31
CA THR A 38 18.20 -12.17 4.90
C THR A 38 18.24 -11.64 3.47
N ASN A 39 17.12 -11.70 2.76
CA ASN A 39 16.99 -11.25 1.39
C ASN A 39 15.91 -10.16 1.37
N VAL A 40 16.33 -8.95 1.71
CA VAL A 40 15.49 -7.75 1.66
C VAL A 40 16.13 -6.82 0.64
N GLU A 41 15.39 -6.44 -0.38
CA GLU A 41 15.87 -5.46 -1.36
C GLU A 41 16.04 -4.10 -0.70
N HIS A 42 17.12 -3.40 -1.03
CA HIS A 42 17.49 -2.12 -0.42
C HIS A 42 17.57 -2.15 1.12
N ASP A 43 17.96 -3.30 1.70
CA ASP A 43 18.14 -3.44 3.14
C ASP A 43 19.14 -2.41 3.68
N ARG A 44 18.69 -1.57 4.62
CA ARG A 44 19.54 -0.55 5.26
C ARG A 44 20.39 -1.10 6.39
N TYR A 45 20.20 -2.37 6.78
CA TYR A 45 21.09 -3.04 7.71
C TYR A 45 21.88 -4.12 6.97
N ALA A 46 23.17 -3.86 6.76
CA ALA A 46 24.10 -4.81 6.18
C ALA A 46 24.35 -6.01 7.12
N THR A 47 23.38 -6.92 7.20
CA THR A 47 23.53 -8.19 7.92
C THR A 47 23.79 -9.31 6.93
N GLY A 48 25.07 -9.50 6.60
CA GLY A 48 25.47 -10.72 5.91
C GLY A 48 25.16 -11.96 6.77
N GLY A 49 24.97 -13.13 6.14
CA GLY A 49 24.87 -14.41 6.84
C GLY A 49 23.46 -15.01 6.86
N SER A 50 23.14 -15.76 7.92
CA SER A 50 21.88 -16.49 8.06
C SER A 50 20.79 -15.68 8.76
N SER A 51 19.53 -16.13 8.68
CA SER A 51 18.42 -15.55 9.45
C SER A 51 18.67 -15.59 10.97
N GLY A 52 19.48 -16.55 11.45
CA GLY A 52 19.90 -16.60 12.84
C GLY A 52 20.84 -15.46 13.20
N ASP A 53 21.80 -15.17 12.32
CA ASP A 53 22.79 -14.11 12.50
C ASP A 53 22.13 -12.73 12.44
N ARG A 54 21.20 -12.50 11.51
CA ARG A 54 20.41 -11.27 11.44
C ARG A 54 19.61 -11.01 12.72
N ARG A 55 18.92 -12.02 13.24
CA ARG A 55 18.19 -11.88 14.52
C ARG A 55 19.13 -11.60 15.68
N ALA A 56 20.27 -12.30 15.74
CA ALA A 56 21.28 -12.07 16.78
C ALA A 56 21.85 -10.65 16.69
N PHE A 57 22.11 -10.17 15.47
CA PHE A 57 22.54 -8.81 15.20
C PHE A 57 21.53 -7.79 15.75
N PHE A 58 20.25 -7.90 15.37
CA PHE A 58 19.22 -6.99 15.86
C PHE A 58 19.05 -7.06 17.37
N ALA A 59 18.96 -8.27 17.95
CA ALA A 59 18.82 -8.46 19.38
C ALA A 59 20.02 -7.95 20.19
N SER A 60 21.21 -7.89 19.59
CA SER A 60 22.41 -7.36 20.24
C SER A 60 22.44 -5.83 20.31
N ARG A 61 21.69 -5.14 19.43
CA ARG A 61 21.75 -3.68 19.26
C ARG A 61 20.47 -2.96 19.68
N TYR A 62 19.32 -3.58 19.51
CA TYR A 62 18.02 -2.95 19.69
C TYR A 62 17.06 -3.87 20.43
N ARG A 63 16.14 -3.27 21.18
CA ARG A 63 14.83 -3.90 21.47
C ARG A 63 13.97 -3.89 20.22
N ALA A 64 12.92 -4.72 20.18
CA ALA A 64 12.04 -4.82 19.02
C ALA A 64 11.38 -3.46 18.68
N GLU A 65 10.93 -2.73 19.70
CA GLU A 65 10.30 -1.42 19.57
C GLU A 65 11.30 -0.34 19.16
N GLU A 66 12.54 -0.42 19.65
CA GLU A 66 13.62 0.49 19.28
C GLU A 66 14.05 0.27 17.83
N LEU A 67 14.11 -0.98 17.36
CA LEU A 67 14.39 -1.30 15.96
C LEU A 67 13.26 -0.81 15.05
N ALA A 68 12.00 -1.05 15.43
CA ALA A 68 10.85 -0.56 14.67
C ALA A 68 10.87 0.98 14.59
N SER A 69 11.06 1.64 15.72
CA SER A 69 11.20 3.10 15.78
C SER A 69 12.33 3.58 14.88
N ARG A 70 13.55 3.03 15.03
CA ARG A 70 14.71 3.43 14.23
C ARG A 70 14.52 3.22 12.72
N LEU A 71 13.83 2.13 12.35
CA LEU A 71 13.54 1.81 10.95
C LEU A 71 12.56 2.83 10.35
N PHE A 72 11.50 3.20 11.05
CA PHE A 72 10.44 4.05 10.50
C PHE A 72 10.61 5.55 10.80
N LEU A 73 11.57 5.94 11.63
CA LEU A 73 11.92 7.35 11.89
C LEU A 73 12.47 8.00 10.61
N THR A 74 12.25 9.31 10.46
CA THR A 74 12.90 10.07 9.39
C THR A 74 14.40 10.23 9.66
N PHE A 75 15.20 10.30 8.61
CA PHE A 75 16.63 10.57 8.67
C PHE A 75 17.04 11.52 7.54
N GLU A 76 18.08 12.31 7.75
CA GLU A 76 18.67 13.12 6.68
C GLU A 76 19.50 12.21 5.77
N CYS A 77 19.31 12.35 4.45
CA CYS A 77 20.13 11.66 3.47
C CYS A 77 21.58 12.14 3.55
N GLY A 78 22.51 11.20 3.66
CA GLY A 78 23.92 11.53 3.79
C GLY A 78 24.79 10.31 4.09
N GLU A 79 26.06 10.56 4.42
CA GLU A 79 26.97 9.50 4.82
C GLU A 79 26.55 8.93 6.18
N SER A 80 26.59 7.59 6.29
CA SER A 80 26.25 6.89 7.53
C SER A 80 27.16 7.35 8.67
N LEU A 81 26.55 7.65 9.83
CA LEU A 81 27.29 8.04 11.02
C LEU A 81 28.21 6.90 11.48
N GLU A 82 29.44 7.23 11.89
CA GLU A 82 30.40 6.24 12.37
C GLU A 82 29.82 5.43 13.54
N GLY A 83 29.61 4.12 13.32
CA GLY A 83 29.07 3.20 14.31
C GLY A 83 27.55 2.96 14.23
N ASP A 84 26.79 3.75 13.47
CA ASP A 84 25.39 3.44 13.16
C ASP A 84 25.35 2.38 12.04
N PRO A 85 24.75 1.20 12.28
CA PRO A 85 24.65 0.19 11.23
C PRO A 85 23.56 0.47 10.21
N PHE A 86 22.72 1.47 10.46
CA PHE A 86 21.66 1.86 9.54
C PHE A 86 22.26 2.76 8.46
N ASP A 87 22.18 2.29 7.22
CA ASP A 87 22.60 3.04 6.06
C ASP A 87 21.65 4.23 5.80
N THR A 88 22.16 5.45 5.89
CA THR A 88 21.43 6.70 5.60
C THR A 88 21.68 7.22 4.19
N SER A 89 22.41 6.48 3.35
CA SER A 89 22.60 6.85 1.96
C SER A 89 21.27 6.83 1.20
N CYS A 90 21.18 7.70 0.19
CA CYS A 90 19.99 7.85 -0.65
C CYS A 90 20.43 7.95 -2.10
N ASP A 91 19.78 7.19 -2.97
CA ASP A 91 19.96 7.32 -4.42
C ASP A 91 19.12 8.51 -4.92
N LEU A 92 19.73 9.70 -4.88
CA LEU A 92 19.08 10.94 -5.31
C LEU A 92 19.38 11.20 -6.79
N ASP A 93 18.35 11.15 -7.63
CA ASP A 93 18.38 11.63 -9.01
C ASP A 93 17.92 13.10 -9.12
N ASP A 94 17.97 13.66 -10.32
CA ASP A 94 17.61 15.05 -10.56
C ASP A 94 16.11 15.31 -10.36
N ALA A 95 15.25 14.30 -10.58
CA ALA A 95 13.80 14.43 -10.42
C ALA A 95 13.42 14.53 -8.94
N VAL A 96 14.01 13.68 -8.08
CA VAL A 96 13.82 13.74 -6.64
C VAL A 96 14.33 15.06 -6.07
N ARG A 97 15.53 15.50 -6.47
CA ARG A 97 16.09 16.79 -6.00
C ARG A 97 15.17 17.96 -6.35
N GLU A 98 14.70 17.99 -7.60
CA GLU A 98 13.78 19.03 -8.07
C GLU A 98 12.47 19.00 -7.29
N ALA A 99 11.86 17.83 -7.09
CA ALA A 99 10.63 17.68 -6.32
C ALA A 99 10.80 18.12 -4.86
N VAL A 100 11.92 17.77 -4.23
CA VAL A 100 12.26 18.22 -2.86
C VAL A 100 12.37 19.74 -2.83
N ARG A 101 13.08 20.33 -3.78
CA ARG A 101 13.27 21.79 -3.88
C ARG A 101 11.92 22.51 -4.09
N GLU A 102 11.05 21.99 -4.94
CA GLU A 102 9.72 22.54 -5.21
C GLU A 102 8.79 22.44 -4.00
N ALA A 103 8.88 21.34 -3.25
CA ALA A 103 8.21 21.15 -1.97
C ALA A 103 8.83 21.96 -0.81
N GLY A 104 9.86 22.77 -1.06
CA GLY A 104 10.48 23.64 -0.06
C GLY A 104 11.47 22.94 0.88
N GLY A 105 11.94 21.75 0.54
CA GLY A 105 12.98 21.02 1.27
C GLY A 105 14.41 21.38 0.85
N ASP A 106 15.38 20.73 1.50
CA ASP A 106 16.81 20.81 1.16
C ASP A 106 17.15 19.71 0.14
N GLU A 107 17.47 20.10 -1.10
CA GLU A 107 17.78 19.16 -2.20
C GLU A 107 19.15 18.48 -2.07
N ASP A 108 20.06 19.07 -1.28
CA ASP A 108 21.40 18.51 -1.03
C ASP A 108 21.38 17.52 0.13
N ALA A 109 20.48 17.71 1.09
CA ALA A 109 20.30 16.84 2.27
C ALA A 109 18.81 16.57 2.57
N PRO A 110 18.08 15.91 1.65
CA PRO A 110 16.65 15.67 1.85
C PRO A 110 16.39 14.78 3.06
N THR A 111 15.28 15.04 3.75
CA THR A 111 14.78 14.13 4.78
C THR A 111 14.10 12.95 4.10
N ALA A 112 14.48 11.73 4.49
CA ALA A 112 13.92 10.50 3.99
C ALA A 112 13.39 9.62 5.12
N ARG A 113 12.60 8.61 4.76
CA ARG A 113 12.18 7.52 5.63
C ARG A 113 11.96 6.26 4.81
N VAL A 114 11.84 5.13 5.48
CA VAL A 114 11.53 3.86 4.80
C VAL A 114 10.17 3.32 5.17
N ILE A 115 9.59 2.59 4.22
CA ILE A 115 8.45 1.69 4.43
C ILE A 115 8.89 0.26 4.12
N ILE A 116 8.27 -0.73 4.75
CA ILE A 116 8.48 -2.13 4.38
C ILE A 116 7.44 -2.48 3.32
N VAL A 117 7.90 -3.05 2.20
CA VAL A 117 7.04 -3.56 1.15
C VAL A 117 7.21 -5.07 1.07
N LYS A 118 6.09 -5.79 0.97
CA LYS A 118 6.05 -7.18 0.57
C LYS A 118 5.35 -7.28 -0.77
N HIS A 119 6.07 -7.76 -1.77
CA HIS A 119 5.52 -7.89 -3.12
C HIS A 119 4.69 -9.17 -3.25
N ALA A 120 3.87 -9.21 -4.30
CA ALA A 120 3.04 -10.37 -4.64
C ALA A 120 3.83 -11.68 -4.85
N ASP A 121 5.14 -11.60 -5.17
CA ASP A 121 6.04 -12.75 -5.31
C ASP A 121 6.70 -13.18 -3.99
N GLU A 122 6.23 -12.64 -2.86
CA GLU A 122 6.74 -12.83 -1.49
C GLU A 122 8.12 -12.21 -1.22
N SER A 123 8.70 -11.47 -2.17
CA SER A 123 9.91 -10.70 -1.91
C SER A 123 9.63 -9.53 -0.96
N LEU A 124 10.64 -9.16 -0.18
CA LEU A 124 10.59 -8.04 0.76
C LEU A 124 11.56 -6.95 0.28
N ALA A 125 11.12 -5.71 0.38
CA ALA A 125 11.93 -4.53 0.06
C ALA A 125 11.77 -3.46 1.14
N LEU A 126 12.79 -2.61 1.28
CA LEU A 126 12.66 -1.32 1.94
C LEU A 126 12.55 -0.24 0.86
N LEU A 127 11.39 0.39 0.75
CA LEU A 127 11.19 1.49 -0.18
C LEU A 127 11.49 2.81 0.56
N THR A 128 12.31 3.66 -0.06
CA THR A 128 12.69 4.96 0.48
C THR A 128 11.78 6.03 -0.07
N LEU A 129 11.20 6.83 0.83
CA LEU A 129 10.37 7.97 0.50
C LEU A 129 10.99 9.22 1.12
N TYR A 130 10.96 10.33 0.40
CA TYR A 130 11.46 11.62 0.84
C TYR A 130 10.31 12.47 1.39
N VAL A 131 10.62 13.38 2.30
CA VAL A 131 9.65 14.21 2.99
C VAL A 131 10.13 15.66 2.97
N ALA A 132 9.29 16.56 2.46
CA ALA A 132 9.56 18.00 2.39
C ALA A 132 8.27 18.80 2.64
N ASP A 133 8.28 19.69 3.64
CA ASP A 133 7.13 20.54 4.04
C ASP A 133 5.77 19.84 4.09
N GLY A 134 5.74 18.61 4.63
CA GLY A 134 4.52 17.81 4.74
C GLY A 134 4.11 17.06 3.46
N THR A 135 4.90 17.14 2.40
CA THR A 135 4.77 16.42 1.13
C THR A 135 5.62 15.15 1.17
N LEU A 136 5.08 14.05 0.66
CA LEU A 136 5.82 12.81 0.42
C LEU A 136 6.32 12.81 -1.02
N ILE A 137 7.56 12.40 -1.27
CA ILE A 137 8.13 12.31 -2.61
C ILE A 137 8.70 10.90 -2.78
N ASP A 138 8.36 10.22 -3.87
CA ASP A 138 8.86 8.88 -4.13
C ASP A 138 10.17 8.87 -4.94
N SER A 139 10.70 7.67 -5.23
CA SER A 139 11.97 7.50 -5.93
C SER A 139 11.97 7.97 -7.39
N THR A 140 10.80 8.30 -7.96
CA THR A 140 10.66 8.84 -9.32
C THR A 140 10.51 10.37 -9.33
N GLY A 141 10.40 10.99 -8.15
CA GLY A 141 10.15 12.42 -7.99
C GLY A 141 8.66 12.79 -8.00
N GLU A 142 7.74 11.81 -8.03
CA GLU A 142 6.31 12.11 -7.88
C GLU A 142 6.00 12.50 -6.43
N THR A 143 5.12 13.49 -6.28
CA THR A 143 4.73 14.09 -5.00
C THR A 143 3.36 13.61 -4.58
N HIS A 144 3.19 13.33 -3.30
CA HIS A 144 1.95 12.80 -2.73
C HIS A 144 1.61 13.52 -1.41
N ASP A 145 0.32 13.84 -1.21
CA ASP A 145 -0.23 14.51 -0.02
C ASP A 145 -0.46 13.52 1.15
N GLY A 146 0.49 12.62 1.37
CA GLY A 146 0.48 11.64 2.46
C GLY A 146 0.24 10.20 2.00
N LEU A 147 -0.03 9.32 2.97
CA LEU A 147 -0.06 7.86 2.72
C LEU A 147 -1.26 7.42 1.87
N ASP A 148 -2.43 8.01 2.08
CA ASP A 148 -3.63 7.62 1.34
C ASP A 148 -3.49 8.04 -0.15
N ASP A 149 -2.93 9.24 -0.42
CA ASP A 149 -2.65 9.74 -1.78
C ASP A 149 -1.58 8.88 -2.49
N PHE A 150 -0.49 8.57 -1.79
CA PHE A 150 0.54 7.67 -2.30
C PHE A 150 -0.05 6.33 -2.74
N VAL A 151 -0.89 5.70 -1.92
CA VAL A 151 -1.50 4.40 -2.26
C VAL A 151 -2.46 4.50 -3.44
N ASP A 152 -3.09 5.66 -3.67
CA ASP A 152 -4.03 5.81 -4.76
C ASP A 152 -3.32 6.03 -6.11
N ASP A 153 -2.20 6.76 -6.13
CA ASP A 153 -1.63 7.30 -7.36
C ASP A 153 -0.16 6.91 -7.66
N ASN A 154 0.50 6.12 -6.80
CA ASN A 154 1.89 5.69 -7.08
C ASN A 154 1.99 4.68 -8.23
N ASP A 155 3.02 4.83 -9.06
CA ASP A 155 3.40 3.90 -10.13
C ASP A 155 4.44 2.83 -9.69
N LEU A 156 4.78 2.78 -8.39
CA LEU A 156 5.83 1.91 -7.85
C LEU A 156 5.31 0.55 -7.40
N LEU A 157 4.07 0.49 -6.92
CA LEU A 157 3.50 -0.65 -6.24
C LEU A 157 2.28 -1.18 -6.99
N SER A 158 2.14 -2.49 -6.99
CA SER A 158 0.94 -3.14 -7.46
C SER A 158 -0.13 -3.22 -6.37
N HIS A 159 -1.38 -3.44 -6.77
CA HIS A 159 -2.49 -3.68 -5.84
C HIS A 159 -2.24 -4.84 -4.87
N ASP A 160 -1.49 -5.86 -5.32
CA ASP A 160 -1.24 -7.07 -4.54
C ASP A 160 -0.04 -6.93 -3.61
N ASP A 161 0.69 -5.82 -3.68
CA ASP A 161 1.76 -5.51 -2.74
C ASP A 161 1.16 -5.08 -1.39
N VAL A 162 1.85 -5.38 -0.31
CA VAL A 162 1.47 -5.00 1.05
C VAL A 162 2.55 -4.13 1.65
N ILE A 163 2.18 -2.96 2.16
CA ILE A 163 3.11 -2.03 2.78
C ILE A 163 2.87 -1.91 4.29
N MET A 164 3.95 -1.74 5.04
CA MET A 164 3.92 -1.32 6.43
C MET A 164 4.60 0.05 6.56
N ALA A 165 3.86 1.03 7.07
CA ALA A 165 4.29 2.41 7.16
C ALA A 165 3.70 3.12 8.39
N PRO A 166 4.28 4.23 8.85
CA PRO A 166 3.61 5.15 9.77
C PRO A 166 2.30 5.67 9.18
N ARG A 167 1.22 5.75 9.98
CA ARG A 167 -0.06 6.34 9.53
C ARG A 167 0.11 7.80 9.10
N ASP A 168 0.96 8.53 9.80
CA ASP A 168 1.32 9.92 9.51
C ASP A 168 2.71 9.95 8.87
N ILE A 169 2.76 9.61 7.58
CA ILE A 169 4.01 9.35 6.85
C ILE A 169 4.79 10.62 6.49
N THR A 170 4.19 11.80 6.61
CA THR A 170 4.84 13.08 6.30
C THR A 170 5.29 13.84 7.55
N ALA A 171 4.93 13.38 8.74
CA ALA A 171 5.41 13.96 9.99
C ALA A 171 6.92 13.77 10.17
N VAL A 172 7.61 14.83 10.60
CA VAL A 172 9.06 14.90 10.93
C VAL A 172 9.21 15.34 12.41
N PRO A 173 9.94 14.60 13.27
CA PRO A 173 10.83 13.46 12.96
C PRO A 173 10.10 12.14 12.71
N GLY A 174 8.77 12.14 12.75
CA GLY A 174 7.95 10.97 12.50
C GLY A 174 7.76 10.13 13.74
N GLU A 175 6.55 10.18 14.28
CA GLU A 175 6.08 9.28 15.33
C GLU A 175 4.67 8.84 14.97
N GLY A 176 4.26 7.65 15.39
CA GLY A 176 2.86 7.28 15.22
C GLY A 176 2.61 5.80 15.15
N ARG A 177 1.33 5.49 14.99
CA ARG A 177 0.85 4.13 14.80
C ARG A 177 1.31 3.62 13.44
N LEU A 178 1.99 2.47 13.42
CA LEU A 178 2.24 1.73 12.18
C LEU A 178 0.95 1.09 11.68
N VAL A 179 0.75 1.12 10.37
CA VAL A 179 -0.37 0.48 9.68
C VAL A 179 0.15 -0.44 8.59
N THR A 180 -0.62 -1.48 8.28
CA THR A 180 -0.35 -2.41 7.18
C THR A 180 -1.53 -2.35 6.21
N ILE A 181 -1.27 -1.92 4.98
CA ILE A 181 -2.26 -1.67 3.94
C ILE A 181 -1.77 -2.22 2.60
N TYR A 182 -2.65 -2.31 1.60
CA TYR A 182 -2.25 -2.63 0.23
C TYR A 182 -1.48 -1.47 -0.41
N GLY A 183 -0.55 -1.80 -1.29
CA GLY A 183 0.36 -0.84 -1.93
C GLY A 183 -0.31 0.03 -2.99
N HIS A 184 -1.42 -0.44 -3.58
CA HIS A 184 -2.21 0.34 -4.53
C HIS A 184 -3.71 0.11 -4.35
N ALA A 185 -4.52 1.15 -4.50
CA ALA A 185 -5.97 1.01 -4.40
C ALA A 185 -6.56 0.19 -5.58
N PRO A 186 -7.62 -0.62 -5.34
CA PRO A 186 -8.20 -1.42 -6.40
C PRO A 186 -8.81 -0.52 -7.50
N PRO A 187 -8.62 -0.84 -8.79
CA PRO A 187 -9.11 -0.01 -9.87
C PRO A 187 -10.63 0.18 -9.79
N THR A 188 -11.06 1.44 -9.65
CA THR A 188 -12.46 1.84 -9.44
C THR A 188 -13.38 1.55 -10.64
N TRP A 189 -12.83 1.19 -11.80
CA TRP A 189 -13.58 0.79 -13.01
C TRP A 189 -14.59 -0.33 -12.76
N GLN A 190 -14.33 -1.23 -11.81
CA GLN A 190 -15.24 -2.33 -11.48
C GLN A 190 -16.64 -1.83 -11.05
N TRP A 191 -16.72 -0.68 -10.38
CA TRP A 191 -18.00 -0.06 -10.01
C TRP A 191 -18.78 0.45 -11.22
N TRP A 192 -18.10 1.02 -12.21
CA TRP A 192 -18.71 1.44 -13.47
C TRP A 192 -19.19 0.26 -14.30
N ALA A 193 -18.43 -0.85 -14.32
CA ALA A 193 -18.84 -2.08 -15.00
C ALA A 193 -20.11 -2.68 -14.38
N LEU A 194 -20.19 -2.74 -13.04
CA LEU A 194 -21.38 -3.21 -12.32
C LEU A 194 -22.57 -2.28 -12.49
N GLY A 195 -22.36 -0.96 -12.44
CA GLY A 195 -23.39 0.05 -12.72
C GLY A 195 -23.93 -0.05 -14.15
N GLY A 196 -23.05 -0.22 -15.13
CA GLY A 196 -23.43 -0.42 -16.54
C GLY A 196 -24.28 -1.68 -16.75
N ILE A 197 -23.90 -2.80 -16.13
CA ILE A 197 -24.66 -4.05 -16.20
C ILE A 197 -26.07 -3.88 -15.61
N ALA A 198 -26.21 -3.22 -14.46
CA ALA A 198 -27.51 -2.98 -13.84
C ALA A 198 -28.44 -2.14 -14.73
N VAL A 199 -27.90 -1.11 -15.39
CA VAL A 199 -28.66 -0.28 -16.35
C VAL A 199 -29.12 -1.10 -17.55
N VAL A 200 -28.24 -1.94 -18.11
CA VAL A 200 -28.59 -2.81 -19.23
C VAL A 200 -29.70 -3.79 -18.85
N MET A 201 -29.65 -4.40 -17.66
CA MET A 201 -30.71 -5.29 -17.18
C MET A 201 -32.04 -4.56 -16.97
N LEU A 202 -32.03 -3.35 -16.41
CA LEU A 202 -33.23 -2.53 -16.22
C LEU A 202 -33.87 -2.16 -17.56
N LEU A 203 -33.07 -1.74 -18.54
CA LEU A 203 -33.55 -1.40 -19.88
C LEU A 203 -34.10 -2.62 -20.63
N SER A 204 -33.42 -3.77 -20.50
CA SER A 204 -33.87 -5.03 -21.10
C SER A 204 -35.18 -5.51 -20.48
N GLY A 205 -35.30 -5.46 -19.15
CA GLY A 205 -36.52 -5.80 -18.42
C GLY A 205 -37.69 -4.88 -18.75
N ALA A 206 -37.45 -3.55 -18.80
CA ALA A 206 -38.47 -2.58 -19.18
C ALA A 206 -38.93 -2.77 -20.63
N GLY A 207 -38.01 -3.05 -21.55
CA GLY A 207 -38.32 -3.36 -22.96
C GLY A 207 -39.18 -4.62 -23.10
N PHE A 208 -38.86 -5.67 -22.35
CA PHE A 208 -39.62 -6.92 -22.32
C PHE A 208 -41.04 -6.71 -21.76
N LEU A 209 -41.18 -6.01 -20.63
CA LEU A 209 -42.48 -5.69 -20.03
C LEU A 209 -43.37 -4.89 -20.98
N ARG A 210 -42.79 -3.90 -21.65
CA ARG A 210 -43.50 -3.04 -22.60
C ARG A 210 -43.96 -3.80 -23.85
N ARG A 211 -43.23 -4.86 -24.22
CA ARG A 211 -43.59 -5.76 -25.32
C ARG A 211 -44.76 -6.67 -24.93
N GLN A 212 -44.79 -7.19 -23.71
CA GLN A 212 -45.93 -7.97 -23.19
C GLN A 212 -47.21 -7.14 -23.02
N LEU A 213 -47.11 -5.87 -22.63
CA LEU A 213 -48.30 -5.02 -22.48
C LEU A 213 -48.91 -4.56 -23.81
N ARG A 214 -48.24 -4.80 -24.94
CA ARG A 214 -48.71 -4.42 -26.29
C ARG A 214 -49.22 -5.58 -27.12
N SER A 215 -49.03 -6.82 -26.67
CA SER A 215 -49.55 -8.05 -27.26
C SER A 215 -50.81 -8.49 -26.52
#